data_AF-A0A6N6RYR5-F1
#
_entry.id   AF-A0A6N6RYR5-F1
#
_cell.length_a   1.000
_cell.length_b   1.000
_cell.length_c   1.000
_cell.angle_alpha   90.00
_cell.angle_beta   90.00
_cell.angle_gamma   90.00
#
_symmetry.space_group_name_H-M   'P 1'
#
loop_
_entity.id
_entity.type
_entity.pdbx_description
1 polymer ?
#
loop_
_entity_poly.entity_id
_entity_poly.type
_entity_poly.pdbx_seq_one_letter_code
_entity_poly.pdbx_strand_id
1 'polypeptide(L)'
;MIKELALIIISVVFVNNFVLSKFLGLCPFLGVSQKTSSAMGMGVAVTFVMTLSSAITWIVYNFILLPGDANIVGKVFPSIRELGLIEVLKTISYILVIATLVQLVEMMLRKMVPTLYESLGIYLPLITTNCAVLGVALLNTTDSPSHLGFLHATVQGFGAGIGFTVAMLLMSGIRERLALVNIPQPLRGIPIAFICTGLMALAFFGFSGMVQ
;
A
#
# COMPACT_ATOMS: atom_id res chain seq x y z
N MET A 1 21.44 -11.21 -6.19
CA MET A 1 21.12 -9.92 -5.53
C MET A 1 20.45 -8.88 -6.44
N ILE A 2 21.16 -8.12 -7.32
CA ILE A 2 20.52 -7.04 -8.11
C ILE A 2 19.44 -7.57 -9.08
N LYS A 3 19.69 -8.72 -9.73
CA LYS A 3 18.70 -9.36 -10.62
C LYS A 3 17.46 -9.84 -9.87
N GLU A 4 17.61 -10.39 -8.65
CA GLU A 4 16.49 -10.82 -7.80
C GLU A 4 15.67 -9.63 -7.29
N LEU A 5 16.33 -8.54 -6.89
CA LEU A 5 15.68 -7.30 -6.48
C LEU A 5 14.87 -6.67 -7.63
N ALA A 6 15.43 -6.66 -8.85
CA ALA A 6 14.72 -6.18 -10.04
C ALA A 6 13.53 -7.08 -10.40
N LEU A 7 13.67 -8.41 -10.29
CA LEU A 7 12.58 -9.37 -10.51
C LEU A 7 11.45 -9.19 -9.50
N ILE A 8 11.78 -8.92 -8.23
CA ILE A 8 10.79 -8.63 -7.19
C ILE A 8 10.03 -7.35 -7.51
N ILE A 9 10.71 -6.28 -7.92
CA ILE A 9 10.05 -5.02 -8.29
C ILE A 9 9.09 -5.25 -9.46
N ILE A 10 9.54 -5.94 -10.52
CA ILE A 10 8.69 -6.24 -11.68
C ILE A 10 7.50 -7.12 -11.27
N SER A 11 7.72 -8.12 -10.43
CA SER A 11 6.67 -9.00 -9.90
C SER A 11 5.64 -8.21 -9.10
N VAL A 12 6.06 -7.37 -8.17
CA VAL A 12 5.16 -6.64 -7.27
C VAL A 12 4.42 -5.51 -8.01
N VAL A 13 5.06 -4.88 -9.00
CA VAL A 13 4.46 -3.81 -9.78
C VAL A 13 3.41 -4.35 -10.76
N PHE A 14 3.70 -5.44 -11.47
CA PHE A 14 2.85 -5.92 -12.58
C PHE A 14 2.10 -7.22 -12.29
N VAL A 15 2.76 -8.21 -11.66
CA VAL A 15 2.20 -9.57 -11.49
C VAL A 15 1.32 -9.66 -10.25
N ASN A 16 1.81 -9.16 -9.11
CA ASN A 16 1.15 -9.18 -7.82
C ASN A 16 0.68 -7.78 -7.41
N ASN A 17 0.16 -7.00 -8.36
CA ASN A 17 -0.28 -5.63 -8.10
C ASN A 17 -1.36 -5.60 -7.02
N PHE A 18 -1.10 -4.87 -5.93
CA PHE A 18 -1.97 -4.82 -4.77
C PHE A 18 -3.38 -4.30 -5.08
N VAL A 19 -3.49 -3.36 -6.02
CA VAL A 19 -4.76 -2.72 -6.37
C VAL A 19 -5.56 -3.57 -7.33
N LEU A 20 -4.92 -4.07 -8.38
CA LEU A 20 -5.61 -4.70 -9.52
C LEU A 20 -5.68 -6.23 -9.44
N SER A 21 -4.72 -6.87 -8.77
CA SER A 21 -4.69 -8.34 -8.60
C SER A 21 -5.22 -8.77 -7.23
N LYS A 22 -4.84 -8.05 -6.17
CA LYS A 22 -5.26 -8.37 -4.80
C LYS A 22 -6.47 -7.56 -4.28
N PHE A 23 -6.93 -6.56 -5.04
CA PHE A 23 -8.07 -5.69 -4.68
C PHE A 23 -7.91 -4.90 -3.37
N LEU A 24 -6.69 -4.54 -2.98
CA LEU A 24 -6.40 -3.70 -1.81
C LEU A 24 -6.19 -2.24 -2.20
N GLY A 25 -6.63 -1.31 -1.34
CA GLY A 25 -6.42 0.12 -1.54
C GLY A 25 -7.41 0.78 -2.51
N LEU A 26 -8.57 0.17 -2.72
CA LEU A 26 -9.62 0.68 -3.60
C LEU A 26 -10.21 2.03 -3.13
N CYS A 27 -10.21 2.31 -1.82
CA CYS A 27 -10.80 3.54 -1.26
C CYS A 27 -10.11 4.82 -1.78
N PRO A 28 -8.78 4.99 -1.60
CA PRO A 28 -8.07 6.13 -2.21
C PRO A 28 -8.02 6.03 -3.74
N PHE A 29 -8.02 4.81 -4.28
CA PHE A 29 -7.98 4.58 -5.71
C PHE A 29 -9.19 5.13 -6.46
N LEU A 30 -10.39 4.89 -5.94
CA LEU A 30 -11.64 5.43 -6.52
C LEU A 30 -11.93 6.86 -6.07
N GLY A 31 -11.43 7.26 -4.89
CA GLY A 31 -11.67 8.60 -4.34
C GLY A 31 -10.87 9.71 -5.04
N VAL A 32 -9.60 9.46 -5.37
CA VAL A 32 -8.62 10.51 -5.75
C VAL A 32 -8.17 10.43 -7.22
N SER A 33 -8.70 9.48 -8.00
CA SER A 33 -8.33 9.30 -9.42
C SER A 33 -9.07 10.22 -10.41
N GLN A 34 -9.73 11.29 -9.98
CA GLN A 34 -10.46 12.18 -10.91
C GLN A 34 -9.55 13.09 -11.73
N LYS A 35 -8.40 13.46 -11.18
CA LYS A 35 -7.42 14.36 -11.79
C LYS A 35 -6.03 13.76 -11.66
N THR A 36 -5.24 13.84 -12.73
CA THR A 36 -3.89 13.27 -12.79
C THR A 36 -2.94 13.92 -11.79
N SER A 37 -3.07 15.23 -11.55
CA SER A 37 -2.27 15.94 -10.55
C SER A 37 -2.50 15.42 -9.12
N SER A 38 -3.77 15.22 -8.74
CA SER A 38 -4.14 14.68 -7.44
C SER A 38 -3.78 13.20 -7.31
N ALA A 39 -3.99 12.41 -8.37
CA ALA A 39 -3.65 11.00 -8.40
C ALA A 39 -2.14 10.76 -8.25
N MET A 40 -1.31 11.59 -8.91
CA MET A 40 0.14 11.55 -8.80
C MET A 40 0.61 11.90 -7.38
N GLY A 41 0.07 12.98 -6.80
CA GLY A 41 0.40 13.37 -5.42
C GLY A 41 0.05 12.28 -4.40
N MET A 42 -1.12 11.64 -4.56
CA MET A 42 -1.54 10.54 -3.70
C MET A 42 -0.65 9.29 -3.88
N GLY A 43 -0.33 8.93 -5.12
CA GLY A 43 0.54 7.78 -5.42
C GLY A 43 1.94 7.93 -4.82
N VAL A 44 2.56 9.11 -4.97
CA VAL A 44 3.88 9.40 -4.40
C VAL A 44 3.84 9.35 -2.87
N ALA A 45 2.82 9.96 -2.23
CA ALA A 45 2.67 9.92 -0.78
C ALA A 45 2.51 8.49 -0.25
N VAL A 46 1.66 7.69 -0.90
CA VAL A 46 1.46 6.27 -0.55
C VAL A 46 2.74 5.46 -0.76
N THR A 47 3.49 5.70 -1.85
CA THR A 47 4.77 5.03 -2.11
C THR A 47 5.78 5.29 -1.00
N PHE A 48 5.88 6.54 -0.56
CA PHE A 48 6.76 6.93 0.53
C PHE A 48 6.35 6.24 1.85
N VAL A 49 5.07 6.27 2.19
CA VAL A 49 4.55 5.62 3.41
C VAL A 49 4.73 4.11 3.36
N MET A 50 4.46 3.45 2.23
CA MET A 50 4.62 2.00 2.06
C MET A 50 6.09 1.56 2.20
N THR A 51 7.03 2.36 1.70
CA THR A 51 8.46 2.06 1.80
C THR A 51 8.93 2.15 3.25
N LEU A 52 8.59 3.24 3.94
CA LEU A 52 8.97 3.45 5.34
C LEU A 52 8.26 2.50 6.29
N SER A 53 6.95 2.27 6.09
CA SER A 53 6.20 1.34 6.91
C SER A 53 6.77 -0.06 6.80
N SER A 54 7.09 -0.53 5.58
CA SER A 54 7.72 -1.84 5.35
C SER A 54 9.06 -2.00 6.05
N ALA A 55 9.90 -0.96 6.04
CA ALA A 55 11.19 -0.97 6.72
C ALA A 55 11.03 -1.02 8.25
N ILE A 56 10.14 -0.20 8.80
CA ILE A 56 9.93 -0.08 10.25
C ILE A 56 9.18 -1.29 10.80
N THR A 57 8.14 -1.79 10.12
CA THR A 57 7.40 -2.96 10.58
C THR A 57 8.26 -4.22 10.54
N TRP A 58 9.23 -4.31 9.63
CA TRP A 58 10.24 -5.37 9.64
C TRP A 58 11.12 -5.31 10.90
N ILE A 59 11.61 -4.12 11.27
CA ILE A 59 12.39 -3.93 12.51
C ILE A 59 11.53 -4.28 13.73
N VAL A 60 10.32 -3.74 13.81
CA VAL A 60 9.38 -4.01 14.89
C VAL A 60 9.05 -5.50 14.98
N TYR A 61 8.84 -6.17 13.86
CA TYR A 61 8.57 -7.60 13.86
C TYR A 61 9.75 -8.42 14.39
N ASN A 62 10.97 -8.16 13.90
CA ASN A 62 12.15 -8.93 14.29
C ASN A 62 12.57 -8.68 15.74
N PHE A 63 12.55 -7.42 16.20
CA PHE A 63 13.03 -7.06 17.54
C PHE A 63 11.94 -7.12 18.64
N ILE A 64 10.66 -6.97 18.29
CA ILE A 64 9.58 -6.82 19.28
C ILE A 64 8.60 -8.00 19.27
N LEU A 65 8.22 -8.55 18.10
CA LEU A 65 7.08 -9.50 17.99
C LEU A 65 7.41 -10.96 17.63
N LEU A 66 8.65 -11.30 17.27
CA LEU A 66 8.98 -12.68 16.89
C LEU A 66 8.65 -13.66 18.05
N PRO A 67 7.93 -14.78 17.80
CA PRO A 67 7.64 -15.77 18.83
C PRO A 67 8.89 -16.59 19.17
N GLY A 68 9.62 -16.15 20.19
CA GLY A 68 10.79 -16.86 20.74
C GLY A 68 11.38 -16.14 21.96
N ASP A 69 12.16 -16.85 22.78
CA ASP A 69 12.74 -16.37 24.06
C ASP A 69 13.80 -15.24 23.89
N ALA A 70 14.04 -14.80 22.66
CA ALA A 70 15.00 -13.75 22.32
C ALA A 70 14.47 -12.31 22.52
N ASN A 71 13.15 -12.10 22.64
CA ASN A 71 12.55 -10.76 22.50
C ASN A 71 11.86 -10.20 23.77
N ILE A 72 11.73 -8.87 23.78
CA ILE A 72 11.26 -8.07 24.93
C ILE A 72 9.83 -8.44 25.34
N VAL A 73 8.92 -8.63 24.38
CA VAL A 73 7.51 -8.96 24.67
C VAL A 73 7.37 -10.39 25.21
N GLY A 74 8.15 -11.33 24.69
CA GLY A 74 8.20 -12.71 25.21
C GLY A 74 8.75 -12.79 26.63
N LYS A 75 9.66 -11.88 27.01
CA LYS A 75 10.21 -11.78 28.38
C LYS A 75 9.30 -11.04 29.36
N VAL A 76 8.61 -9.98 28.93
CA VAL A 76 7.80 -9.12 29.81
C VAL A 76 6.38 -9.66 30.01
N PHE A 77 5.79 -10.34 29.00
CA PHE A 77 4.43 -10.88 29.08
C PHE A 77 4.35 -12.35 28.63
N PRO A 78 4.77 -13.31 29.47
CA PRO A 78 4.70 -14.74 29.16
C PRO A 78 3.26 -15.23 28.92
N SER A 79 2.26 -14.61 29.56
CA SER A 79 0.85 -14.98 29.45
C SER A 79 0.20 -14.69 28.09
N ILE A 80 0.80 -13.85 27.24
CA ILE A 80 0.25 -13.54 25.90
C ILE A 80 0.51 -14.69 24.91
N ARG A 81 1.57 -15.49 25.13
CA ARG A 81 1.96 -16.60 24.25
C ARG A 81 0.98 -17.77 24.33
N GLU A 82 0.42 -18.04 25.51
CA GLU A 82 -0.57 -19.11 25.72
C GLU A 82 -1.96 -18.76 25.16
N LEU A 83 -2.28 -17.47 25.04
CA LEU A 83 -3.59 -17.00 24.59
C LEU A 83 -3.73 -16.88 23.07
N GLY A 84 -2.67 -17.15 22.29
CA GLY A 84 -2.70 -17.08 20.82
C GLY A 84 -2.90 -15.66 20.24
N LEU A 85 -2.75 -14.61 21.05
CA LEU A 85 -3.06 -13.22 20.67
C LEU A 85 -1.98 -12.49 19.84
N ILE A 86 -0.92 -13.19 19.45
CA ILE A 86 0.27 -12.60 18.80
C ILE A 86 -0.11 -11.99 17.43
N GLU A 87 -1.05 -12.58 16.70
CA GLU A 87 -1.50 -12.07 15.40
C GLU A 87 -2.31 -10.77 15.51
N VAL A 88 -3.15 -10.68 16.54
CA VAL A 88 -3.93 -9.47 16.84
C VAL A 88 -2.97 -8.34 17.25
N LEU A 89 -2.02 -8.64 18.14
CA LEU A 89 -1.01 -7.68 18.58
C LEU A 89 -0.14 -7.20 17.40
N LYS A 90 0.23 -8.11 16.48
CA LYS A 90 0.93 -7.78 15.24
C LYS A 90 0.17 -6.75 14.42
N THR A 91 -1.10 -7.04 14.14
CA THR A 91 -1.94 -6.15 13.32
C THR A 91 -2.10 -4.77 13.97
N ILE A 92 -2.40 -4.73 15.27
CA ILE A 92 -2.55 -3.47 16.01
C ILE A 92 -1.23 -2.66 16.01
N SER A 93 -0.10 -3.33 16.23
CA SER A 93 1.21 -2.67 16.22
C SER A 93 1.54 -2.04 14.86
N TYR A 94 1.18 -2.72 13.75
CA TYR A 94 1.42 -2.20 12.41
C TYR A 94 0.53 -1.01 12.09
N ILE A 95 -0.75 -1.05 12.50
CA ILE A 95 -1.66 0.09 12.34
C ILE A 95 -1.11 1.31 13.10
N LEU A 96 -0.59 1.12 14.33
CA LEU A 96 0.01 2.20 15.11
C LEU A 96 1.26 2.80 14.43
N VAL A 97 2.15 1.95 13.90
CA VAL A 97 3.32 2.39 13.14
C VAL A 97 2.91 3.18 11.90
N ILE A 98 1.94 2.68 11.13
CA ILE A 98 1.44 3.38 9.94
C ILE A 98 0.80 4.73 10.33
N ALA A 99 -0.02 4.76 11.38
CA ALA A 99 -0.69 5.98 11.84
C ALA A 99 0.31 7.08 12.22
N THR A 100 1.35 6.75 12.97
CA THR A 100 2.40 7.71 13.36
C THR A 100 3.20 8.22 12.16
N LEU A 101 3.50 7.36 11.18
CA LEU A 101 4.19 7.74 9.95
C LEU A 101 3.34 8.65 9.06
N VAL A 102 2.06 8.33 8.88
CA VAL A 102 1.17 9.19 8.08
C VAL A 102 0.99 10.54 8.76
N GLN A 103 0.91 10.58 10.09
CA GLN A 103 0.86 11.84 10.83
C GLN A 103 2.11 12.70 10.58
N LEU A 104 3.28 12.07 10.54
CA LEU A 104 4.52 12.75 10.17
C LEU A 104 4.46 13.30 8.74
N VAL A 105 3.98 12.50 7.79
CA VAL A 105 3.82 12.91 6.38
C VAL A 105 2.81 14.06 6.25
N GLU A 106 1.72 14.05 7.02
CA GLU A 106 0.75 15.14 7.05
C GLU A 106 1.40 16.47 7.46
N MET A 107 2.16 16.45 8.56
CA MET A 107 2.88 17.63 9.04
C MET A 107 3.92 18.13 8.02
N MET A 108 4.62 17.20 7.34
CA MET A 108 5.57 17.53 6.29
C MET A 108 4.91 18.16 5.06
N LEU A 109 3.78 17.60 4.60
CA LEU A 109 3.05 18.11 3.44
C LEU A 109 2.47 19.50 3.71
N ARG A 110 1.89 19.73 4.91
CA ARG A 110 1.37 21.03 5.31
C ARG A 110 2.44 22.13 5.29
N LYS A 111 3.69 21.80 5.60
CA LYS A 111 4.80 22.77 5.65
C LYS A 111 5.53 22.95 4.32
N MET A 112 5.80 21.87 3.59
CA MET A 112 6.62 21.93 2.37
C MET A 112 5.81 22.20 1.11
N VAL A 113 4.57 21.69 1.03
CA VAL A 113 3.75 21.74 -0.20
C VAL A 113 2.29 22.06 0.14
N PRO A 114 1.98 23.31 0.55
CA PRO A 114 0.64 23.70 1.00
C PRO A 114 -0.44 23.52 -0.10
N THR A 115 -0.09 23.73 -1.36
CA THR A 115 -1.00 23.54 -2.51
C THR A 115 -1.50 22.11 -2.64
N LEU A 116 -0.65 21.12 -2.34
CA LEU A 116 -1.03 19.71 -2.37
C LEU A 116 -1.87 19.35 -1.13
N TYR A 117 -1.56 19.93 0.04
CA TYR A 117 -2.34 19.74 1.26
C TYR A 117 -3.77 20.30 1.13
N GLU A 118 -3.97 21.45 0.50
CA GLU A 118 -5.32 21.99 0.25
C GLU A 118 -6.15 21.09 -0.69
N SER A 119 -5.48 20.41 -1.63
CA SER A 119 -6.14 19.53 -2.60
C SER A 119 -6.39 18.11 -2.08
N LEU A 120 -5.50 17.58 -1.22
CA LEU A 120 -5.54 16.20 -0.73
C LEU A 120 -5.83 16.07 0.77
N GLY A 121 -5.90 17.16 1.54
CA GLY A 121 -5.98 17.17 3.01
C GLY A 121 -7.01 16.22 3.58
N ILE A 122 -8.20 16.18 2.97
CA ILE A 122 -9.33 15.32 3.38
C ILE A 122 -9.03 13.83 3.12
N TYR A 123 -8.14 13.52 2.17
CA TYR A 123 -7.76 12.17 1.78
C TYR A 123 -6.52 11.62 2.48
N LEU A 124 -5.78 12.42 3.26
CA LEU A 124 -4.63 11.92 4.02
C LEU A 124 -5.00 10.82 5.04
N PRO A 125 -6.13 10.90 5.77
CA PRO A 125 -6.61 9.79 6.61
C PRO A 125 -6.95 8.51 5.84
N LEU A 126 -7.15 8.57 4.52
CA LEU A 126 -7.32 7.36 3.71
C LEU A 126 -5.99 6.62 3.50
N ILE A 127 -4.83 7.23 3.80
CA ILE A 127 -3.53 6.54 3.76
C ILE A 127 -3.37 5.64 4.99
N THR A 128 -3.79 6.09 6.19
CA THR A 128 -3.66 5.27 7.43
C THR A 128 -4.52 4.02 7.38
N THR A 129 -5.71 4.14 6.79
CA THR A 129 -6.68 3.06 6.64
C THR A 129 -6.54 2.33 5.29
N ASN A 130 -5.47 2.58 4.54
CA ASN A 130 -5.26 1.94 3.25
C ASN A 130 -4.90 0.47 3.43
N CYS A 131 -5.78 -0.41 2.96
CA CYS A 131 -5.57 -1.85 3.00
C CYS A 131 -4.29 -2.28 2.26
N ALA A 132 -3.86 -1.57 1.20
CA ALA A 132 -2.63 -1.92 0.49
C ALA A 132 -1.38 -1.67 1.34
N VAL A 133 -1.38 -0.60 2.14
CA VAL A 133 -0.26 -0.26 3.04
C VAL A 133 -0.13 -1.30 4.15
N LEU A 134 -1.25 -1.65 4.80
CA LEU A 134 -1.28 -2.70 5.81
C LEU A 134 -0.95 -4.08 5.22
N GLY A 135 -1.49 -4.39 4.04
CA GLY A 135 -1.29 -5.66 3.35
C GLY A 135 0.17 -5.92 3.00
N VAL A 136 0.89 -4.92 2.48
CA VAL A 136 2.35 -5.04 2.25
C VAL A 136 3.09 -5.28 3.55
N ALA A 137 2.80 -4.52 4.61
CA ALA A 137 3.46 -4.68 5.90
C ALA A 137 3.26 -6.09 6.48
N LEU A 138 2.08 -6.69 6.28
CA LEU A 138 1.77 -8.06 6.71
C LEU A 138 2.42 -9.12 5.82
N LEU A 139 2.44 -8.94 4.51
CA LEU A 139 3.06 -9.90 3.58
C LEU A 139 4.58 -9.96 3.75
N ASN A 140 5.22 -8.82 4.04
CA ASN A 140 6.65 -8.77 4.30
C ASN A 140 7.06 -9.57 5.55
N THR A 141 6.13 -9.86 6.46
CA THR A 141 6.42 -10.54 7.74
C THR A 141 5.75 -11.90 7.88
N THR A 142 4.67 -12.19 7.14
CA THR A 142 3.91 -13.45 7.25
C THR A 142 4.32 -14.49 6.20
N ASP A 143 4.62 -14.09 4.96
CA ASP A 143 4.94 -15.00 3.85
C ASP A 143 6.45 -15.21 3.61
N SER A 144 7.33 -14.66 4.47
CA SER A 144 8.79 -14.84 4.32
C SER A 144 9.28 -16.11 5.01
N PRO A 145 9.70 -17.17 4.29
CA PRO A 145 10.07 -18.47 4.87
C PRO A 145 11.42 -18.46 5.62
N SER A 146 12.15 -17.36 5.55
CA SER A 146 13.45 -17.15 6.18
C SER A 146 13.75 -15.67 6.07
N HIS A 147 13.85 -14.97 7.21
CA HIS A 147 14.55 -13.69 7.39
C HIS A 147 14.83 -12.91 6.08
N LEU A 148 13.77 -12.41 5.43
CA LEU A 148 13.93 -11.47 4.34
C LEU A 148 14.73 -10.31 4.91
N GLY A 149 15.92 -10.01 4.38
CA GLY A 149 16.72 -8.92 4.93
C GLY A 149 15.94 -7.60 4.90
N PHE A 150 16.30 -6.66 5.78
CA PHE A 150 15.78 -5.29 5.78
C PHE A 150 15.67 -4.68 4.37
N LEU A 151 16.67 -4.96 3.53
CA LEU A 151 16.74 -4.51 2.14
C LEU A 151 15.59 -5.05 1.28
N HIS A 152 15.22 -6.33 1.44
CA HIS A 152 14.14 -6.93 0.67
C HIS A 152 12.77 -6.35 1.06
N ALA A 153 12.50 -6.21 2.37
CA ALA A 153 11.23 -5.64 2.85
C ALA A 153 11.04 -4.20 2.35
N THR A 154 12.11 -3.39 2.39
CA THR A 154 12.09 -2.01 1.92
C THR A 154 11.84 -1.93 0.41
N VAL A 155 12.52 -2.78 -0.37
CA VAL A 155 12.39 -2.81 -1.84
C VAL A 155 11.02 -3.34 -2.27
N GLN A 156 10.46 -4.32 -1.55
CA GLN A 156 9.10 -4.79 -1.78
C GLN A 156 8.07 -3.70 -1.49
N GLY A 157 8.24 -2.94 -0.39
CA GLY A 157 7.39 -1.78 -0.07
C GLY A 157 7.45 -0.69 -1.13
N PHE A 158 8.65 -0.39 -1.63
CA PHE A 158 8.87 0.58 -2.70
C PHE A 158 8.23 0.13 -4.03
N GLY A 159 8.45 -1.12 -4.42
CA GLY A 159 7.83 -1.71 -5.62
C GLY A 159 6.30 -1.70 -5.54
N ALA A 160 5.73 -2.02 -4.37
CA ALA A 160 4.28 -2.01 -4.17
C ALA A 160 3.71 -0.58 -4.26
N GLY A 161 4.42 0.41 -3.74
CA GLY A 161 4.07 1.82 -3.89
C GLY A 161 4.08 2.30 -5.34
N ILE A 162 5.11 1.92 -6.11
CA ILE A 162 5.15 2.20 -7.56
C ILE A 162 3.97 1.53 -8.26
N GLY A 163 3.68 0.26 -7.95
CA GLY A 163 2.53 -0.44 -8.52
C GLY A 163 1.19 0.26 -8.24
N PHE A 164 1.02 0.77 -7.01
CA PHE A 164 -0.14 1.58 -6.64
C PHE A 164 -0.20 2.90 -7.43
N THR A 165 0.93 3.59 -7.58
CA THR A 165 1.03 4.85 -8.35
C THR A 165 0.71 4.64 -9.82
N VAL A 166 1.24 3.57 -10.43
CA VAL A 166 0.94 3.22 -11.83
C VAL A 166 -0.55 2.95 -12.01
N ALA A 167 -1.16 2.15 -11.13
CA ALA A 167 -2.60 1.89 -11.18
C ALA A 167 -3.40 3.20 -11.07
N MET A 168 -3.04 4.08 -10.13
CA MET A 168 -3.67 5.39 -9.94
C MET A 168 -3.59 6.29 -11.17
N LEU A 169 -2.42 6.37 -11.80
CA LEU A 169 -2.22 7.17 -13.01
C LEU A 169 -3.02 6.63 -14.20
N LEU A 170 -3.04 5.30 -14.38
CA LEU A 170 -3.86 4.67 -15.42
C LEU A 170 -5.34 4.96 -15.22
N MET A 171 -5.84 4.78 -14.00
CA MET A 171 -7.23 5.07 -13.67
C MET A 171 -7.57 6.54 -13.87
N SER A 172 -6.68 7.43 -13.46
CA SER A 172 -6.88 8.86 -13.65
C SER A 172 -6.91 9.27 -15.11
N GLY A 173 -6.04 8.70 -15.95
CA GLY A 173 -6.06 8.94 -17.39
C GLY A 173 -7.38 8.47 -18.02
N ILE A 174 -7.89 7.30 -17.61
CA ILE A 174 -9.19 6.80 -18.09
C ILE A 174 -10.32 7.72 -17.63
N ARG A 175 -10.33 8.16 -16.38
CA ARG A 175 -11.40 9.01 -15.82
C ARG A 175 -11.42 10.41 -16.43
N GLU A 176 -10.25 11.01 -16.70
CA GLU A 176 -10.17 12.30 -17.41
C GLU A 176 -10.74 12.20 -18.82
N ARG A 177 -10.44 11.12 -19.55
CA ARG A 177 -11.02 10.88 -20.88
C ARG A 177 -12.53 10.66 -20.80
N LEU A 178 -12.97 9.90 -19.82
CA LEU A 178 -14.38 9.57 -19.64
C LEU A 178 -15.22 10.79 -19.24
N ALA A 179 -14.62 11.77 -18.57
CA ALA A 179 -15.27 13.04 -18.24
C ALA A 179 -15.63 13.89 -19.48
N LEU A 180 -14.99 13.64 -20.63
CA LEU A 180 -15.29 14.33 -21.90
C LEU A 180 -16.42 13.66 -22.69
N VAL A 181 -16.86 12.46 -22.28
CA VAL A 181 -17.84 11.65 -23.01
C VAL A 181 -19.20 11.74 -22.31
N ASN A 182 -20.28 11.72 -23.09
CA ASN A 182 -21.64 11.68 -22.56
C ASN A 182 -21.99 10.29 -22.04
N ILE A 183 -21.83 10.11 -20.73
CA ILE A 183 -22.22 8.89 -20.00
C ILE A 183 -23.71 9.00 -19.58
N PRO A 184 -24.51 7.94 -19.68
CA PRO A 184 -25.88 7.92 -19.13
C PRO A 184 -25.87 8.24 -17.64
N GLN A 185 -26.86 9.00 -17.18
CA GLN A 185 -26.93 9.54 -15.81
C GLN A 185 -26.68 8.49 -14.70
N PRO A 186 -27.24 7.26 -14.76
CA PRO A 186 -27.03 6.26 -13.70
C PRO A 186 -25.60 5.76 -13.56
N LEU A 187 -24.77 5.86 -14.61
CA LEU A 187 -23.40 5.35 -14.60
C LEU A 187 -22.35 6.42 -14.25
N ARG A 188 -22.73 7.69 -14.12
CA ARG A 188 -21.77 8.78 -13.87
C ARG A 188 -21.08 8.63 -12.51
N GLY A 189 -19.77 8.89 -12.48
CA GLY A 189 -18.98 8.94 -11.25
C GLY A 189 -18.42 7.58 -10.83
N ILE A 190 -18.81 7.11 -9.65
CA ILE A 190 -18.27 5.89 -9.02
C ILE A 190 -18.70 4.59 -9.75
N PRO A 191 -19.95 4.42 -10.22
CA PRO A 191 -20.36 3.18 -10.89
C PRO A 191 -19.51 2.84 -12.11
N ILE A 192 -19.29 3.80 -13.01
CA ILE A 192 -18.42 3.56 -14.16
C ILE A 192 -16.95 3.40 -13.76
N ALA A 193 -16.51 4.05 -12.67
CA ALA A 193 -15.16 3.82 -12.14
C ALA A 193 -14.97 2.36 -11.71
N PHE A 194 -15.96 1.71 -11.08
CA PHE A 194 -15.89 0.28 -10.78
C PHE A 194 -15.85 -0.59 -12.04
N ILE A 195 -16.63 -0.27 -13.07
CA ILE A 195 -16.60 -0.99 -14.36
C ILE A 195 -15.21 -0.87 -15.00
N CYS A 196 -14.65 0.35 -15.08
CA CYS A 196 -13.31 0.58 -15.58
C CYS A 196 -12.25 -0.18 -14.75
N THR A 197 -12.40 -0.19 -13.43
CA THR A 197 -11.48 -0.92 -12.53
C THR A 197 -11.51 -2.42 -12.82
N GLY A 198 -12.70 -3.01 -13.05
CA GLY A 198 -12.83 -4.41 -13.43
C GLY A 198 -12.17 -4.73 -14.78
N LEU A 199 -12.36 -3.87 -15.78
CA LEU A 199 -11.71 -4.01 -17.10
C LEU A 199 -10.18 -3.87 -16.99
N MET A 200 -9.69 -2.94 -16.16
CA MET A 200 -8.26 -2.79 -15.86
C MET A 200 -7.71 -4.03 -15.15
N ALA A 201 -8.42 -4.58 -14.18
CA ALA A 201 -8.01 -5.79 -13.47
C ALA A 201 -7.89 -6.99 -14.42
N LEU A 202 -8.85 -7.16 -15.33
CA LEU A 202 -8.80 -8.18 -16.39
C LEU A 202 -7.57 -8.01 -17.30
N ALA A 203 -7.26 -6.77 -17.71
CA ALA A 203 -6.06 -6.50 -18.51
C ALA A 203 -4.76 -6.83 -17.74
N PHE A 204 -4.70 -6.51 -16.46
CA PHE A 204 -3.52 -6.79 -15.62
C PHE A 204 -3.37 -8.28 -15.29
N PHE A 205 -4.46 -9.04 -15.27
CA PHE A 205 -4.41 -10.49 -15.10
C PHE A 205 -3.61 -11.18 -16.22
N GLY A 206 -3.53 -10.57 -17.41
CA GLY A 206 -2.67 -11.04 -18.50
C GLY A 206 -1.18 -11.05 -18.18
N PHE A 207 -0.72 -10.27 -17.19
CA PHE A 207 0.68 -10.26 -16.75
C PHE A 207 1.00 -11.34 -15.71
N SER A 208 0.00 -12.11 -15.23
CA SER A 208 0.20 -13.15 -14.22
C SER A 208 1.23 -14.22 -14.60
N GLY A 209 1.47 -14.45 -15.90
CA GLY A 209 2.46 -15.40 -16.42
C GLY A 209 3.88 -14.86 -16.61
N MET A 210 4.17 -13.59 -16.30
CA MET A 210 5.49 -12.99 -16.58
C MET A 210 6.61 -13.38 -15.62
N VAL A 211 6.28 -13.86 -14.41
CA VAL A 211 7.25 -14.09 -13.32
C VAL A 211 7.16 -15.52 -12.77
N GLN A 212 6.95 -16.49 -13.67
CA GLN A 212 7.22 -17.90 -13.40
C GLN A 212 8.64 -18.28 -13.81
#